data_AF-A0A7V2W3K3-F1
#
_entry.id   AF-A0A7V2W3K3-F1
#
_cell.length_a   1.000
_cell.length_b   1.000
_cell.length_c   1.000
_cell.angle_alpha   90.00
_cell.angle_beta   90.00
_cell.angle_gamma   90.00
#
_symmetry.space_group_name_H-M   'P 1'
#
loop_
_entity.id
_entity.type
_entity.pdbx_description
1 polymer ?
#
loop_
_entity_poly.entity_id
_entity_poly.type
_entity_poly.pdbx_seq_one_letter_code
_entity_poly.pdbx_strand_id
1 'polypeptide(L)' 'MLNIIKFKGCKRCGGDLFLERDSEGLYVSCLQCGAILIKHEKIEEQVPEPRRRKVLVR' A
#
# COMPACT_ATOMS: atom_id res chain seq x y z
N MET A 1 -14.77 6.25 -2.63
CA MET A 1 -14.16 7.26 -1.73
C MET A 1 -12.66 7.28 -2.01
N LEU A 2 -12.12 8.37 -2.56
CA LEU A 2 -10.69 8.51 -2.87
C LEU A 2 -9.98 9.08 -1.64
N ASN A 3 -9.05 8.33 -1.06
CA ASN A 3 -8.25 8.78 0.09
C ASN A 3 -7.08 9.63 -0.42
N ILE A 4 -7.22 10.95 -0.33
CA ILE A 4 -6.14 11.90 -0.65
C ILE A 4 -5.15 11.91 0.51
N ILE A 5 -3.90 11.56 0.21
CA ILE A 5 -2.79 11.54 1.16
C ILE A 5 -2.18 12.95 1.22
N LYS A 6 -2.45 13.71 2.30
CA LYS A 6 -1.88 15.06 2.55
C LYS A 6 -0.40 15.02 2.96
N PHE A 7 0.46 14.42 2.15
CA PHE A 7 1.91 14.41 2.39
C PHE A 7 2.58 15.08 1.20
N LYS A 8 3.06 16.33 1.37
CA LYS A 8 3.83 17.15 0.41
C LYS A 8 3.57 16.84 -1.07
N GLY A 9 2.90 17.76 -1.77
CA GLY A 9 2.63 17.65 -3.21
C GLY A 9 3.85 17.20 -4.04
N CYS A 10 3.58 16.57 -5.18
CA CYS A 10 4.59 15.90 -6.00
C CYS A 10 5.88 16.71 -6.12
N LYS A 11 7.04 16.12 -5.83
CA LYS A 11 8.33 16.84 -5.90
C LYS A 11 8.67 17.36 -7.30
N ARG A 12 8.05 16.81 -8.37
CA ARG A 12 8.25 17.25 -9.75
C ARG A 12 7.35 18.43 -10.14
N CYS A 13 6.08 18.41 -9.77
CA CYS A 13 5.10 19.39 -10.26
C CYS A 13 4.21 20.05 -9.18
N GLY A 14 4.36 19.67 -7.92
CA GLY A 14 3.54 20.14 -6.81
C GLY A 14 2.11 19.57 -6.75
N GLY A 15 1.73 18.75 -7.74
CA GLY A 15 0.37 18.20 -7.87
C GLY A 15 0.05 17.08 -6.89
N ASP A 16 -1.18 16.60 -6.94
CA ASP A 16 -1.70 15.59 -6.02
C ASP A 16 -1.02 14.23 -6.20
N LEU A 17 -0.83 13.58 -5.06
CA LEU A 17 -0.30 12.22 -4.94
C LEU A 17 -1.43 11.26 -4.58
N PHE A 18 -1.45 10.11 -5.25
CA PHE A 18 -2.44 9.07 -5.11
C PHE A 18 -1.77 7.75 -4.75
N LEU A 19 -2.29 7.05 -3.73
CA LEU A 19 -1.82 5.72 -3.33
C LEU A 19 -2.71 4.66 -3.96
N GLU A 20 -2.08 3.72 -4.65
CA GLU A 20 -2.74 2.65 -5.39
C GLU A 20 -2.10 1.30 -5.05
N ARG A 21 -2.82 0.21 -5.32
CA ARG A 21 -2.36 -1.16 -5.10
C ARG A 21 -2.45 -1.94 -6.41
N ASP A 22 -1.35 -2.55 -6.83
CA ASP A 22 -1.31 -3.51 -7.92
C ASP A 22 -0.90 -4.92 -7.41
N SER A 23 -0.58 -5.82 -8.34
CA SER A 23 -0.12 -7.17 -8.03
C SER A 23 1.25 -7.20 -7.33
N GLU A 24 2.08 -6.18 -7.52
CA GLU A 24 3.44 -6.09 -6.99
C GLU A 24 3.49 -5.39 -5.62
N GLY A 25 2.48 -4.58 -5.29
CA GLY A 25 2.33 -4.00 -3.96
C GLY A 25 1.57 -2.68 -3.95
N LEU A 26 1.91 -1.83 -2.98
CA LEU A 26 1.40 -0.47 -2.88
C LEU A 26 2.39 0.51 -3.52
N TYR A 27 1.90 1.40 -4.37
CA TYR A 27 2.70 2.47 -4.95
C TYR A 27 1.99 3.82 -4.87
N VAL A 28 2.77 4.90 -4.81
CA VAL A 28 2.26 6.27 -4.87
C VAL A 28 2.57 6.87 -6.23
N SER A 29 1.59 7.42 -6.92
CA SER A 29 1.74 8.10 -8.22
C SER A 29 1.20 9.53 -8.17
N CYS A 30 1.75 10.41 -9.01
CA CYS A 30 1.21 11.77 -9.18
C CYS A 30 0.18 11.82 -10.31
N LEU A 31 -1.03 12.30 -10.04
CA LEU A 31 -2.11 12.38 -11.02
C LEU A 31 -1.85 13.40 -12.14
N GLN A 32 -1.03 14.42 -11.87
CA GLN A 32 -0.82 15.53 -12.81
C GLN A 32 0.36 15.31 -13.77
N CYS A 33 1.40 14.57 -13.35
CA CYS A 33 2.61 14.36 -14.15
C CYS A 33 3.06 12.90 -14.27
N GLY A 34 2.34 11.95 -13.66
CA GLY A 34 2.65 10.52 -13.73
C GLY A 34 3.90 10.10 -12.95
N ALA A 35 4.47 10.96 -12.11
CA ALA A 35 5.65 10.60 -11.32
C ALA A 35 5.32 9.50 -10.29
N ILE A 36 6.08 8.40 -10.31
CA ILE A 36 5.94 7.30 -9.36
C ILE A 36 6.92 7.50 -8.20
N LEU A 37 6.40 7.51 -6.98
CA LEU A 37 7.15 7.56 -5.72
C LEU A 37 7.06 6.17 -5.07
N ILE A 38 8.01 5.31 -5.39
CA ILE A 38 8.08 3.98 -4.80
C ILE A 38 8.77 4.11 -3.44
N LYS A 39 8.06 3.85 -2.34
CA LYS A 39 8.70 3.42 -1.09
C LYS A 39 8.62 1.90 -1.08
N HIS A 40 9.73 1.24 -1.41
CA HIS A 40 9.86 -0.20 -1.18
C HIS A 40 9.90 -0.44 0.32
N GLU A 41 8.75 -0.46 0.98
CA GLU A 41 8.61 -1.12 2.26
C GLU A 41 8.34 -2.59 1.92
N LYS A 42 9.39 -3.42 2.04
CA LYS A 42 9.27 -4.87 1.92
C LYS A 42 8.15 -5.31 2.87
N ILE A 43 7.01 -5.71 2.32
CA ILE A 43 5.93 -6.29 3.12
C ILE A 43 6.41 -7.70 3.45
N GLU A 44 7.00 -7.88 4.63
CA GLU A 44 7.17 -9.23 5.19
C GLU A 44 5.77 -9.80 5.39
N GLU A 45 5.45 -10.82 4.60
CA GLU A 45 4.18 -11.53 4.64
C GLU A 45 4.03 -12.22 6.00
N GLN A 46 3.38 -11.56 6.96
CA GLN A 46 2.97 -12.20 8.21
C GLN A 46 1.79 -13.14 7.92
N VAL A 47 2.11 -14.36 7.49
CA VAL A 47 1.13 -15.45 7.42
C VAL A 47 0.67 -15.77 8.85
N PRO A 48 -0.61 -15.56 9.22
CA PRO A 48 -1.06 -15.91 10.56
C PRO A 48 -1.03 -17.43 10.74
N GLU A 49 -0.43 -17.91 11.84
CA GLU A 49 -0.37 -19.33 12.17
C GLU A 49 -1.78 -19.98 12.10
N PRO A 50 -1.92 -21.16 11.48
CA PRO A 50 -3.20 -21.86 11.46
C PRO A 50 -3.59 -22.24 12.89
N ARG A 51 -4.72 -21.71 13.38
CA ARG A 51 -5.28 -22.09 14.68
C ARG A 51 -5.58 -23.59 14.67
N ARG A 52 -4.74 -24.38 15.34
CA ARG A 52 -5.02 -25.79 15.64
C ARG A 52 -6.35 -25.85 16.40
N ARG A 53 -7.43 -26.28 15.75
CA ARG A 53 -8.68 -26.64 16.42
C ARG A 53 -8.34 -27.80 17.36
N LYS A 54 -8.35 -27.56 18.67
CA LYS A 54 -8.35 -28.64 19.65
C LYS A 54 -9.66 -29.40 19.45
N VAL A 55 -9.59 -30.59 18.85
CA VAL A 55 -10.72 -31.51 18.81
C VAL A 55 -10.95 -31.95 20.26
N LEU A 56 -12.02 -31.46 20.86
CA LEU A 56 -12.49 -31.99 22.14
C LEU A 56 -13.07 -33.38 21.83
N VAL A 57 -12.28 -34.42 22.09
CA VAL A 57 -12.76 -35.80 22.10
C VAL A 57 -13.66 -35.94 23.33
N ARG A 58 -14.92 -36.32 23.09
CA ARG A 58 -15.91 -36.61 24.12
C ARG A 58 -15.61 -37.91 24.84
#